data_AF-A0A8C9Q4K7-F1
#
_entry.id   AF-A0A8C9Q4K7-F1
#
_cell.length_a   1.000
_cell.length_b   1.000
_cell.length_c   1.000
_cell.angle_alpha   90.00
_cell.angle_beta   90.00
_cell.angle_gamma   90.00
#
_symmetry.space_group_name_H-M   'P 1'
#
loop_
_entity.id
_entity.type
_entity.pdbx_description
1 polymer ?
#
loop_
_entity_poly.entity_id
_entity_poly.type
_entity_poly.pdbx_seq_one_letter_code
_entity_poly.pdbx_strand_id
1 'polypeptide(L)'
;MTTTAERKYINIRKTLDQLGYRQTLTLECFTLVEKLFSDLIHTTESLRQSKLSTVKAEKESATFDFVLEPYKLKNARLSRENNELNLELMKQRQYSDQHIKELKTTLKKCACETADLKFLNNQYVHKLRLLEKESKAKNENIQQLQEFLFQQPIF
;
A
#
# COMPACT_ATOMS: atom_id res chain seq x y z
N MET A 1 6.77 -84.18 -18.91
CA MET A 1 7.08 -82.94 -18.20
C MET A 1 7.14 -81.83 -19.23
N THR A 2 6.12 -80.97 -19.34
CA THR A 2 6.14 -79.86 -20.32
C THR A 2 7.19 -78.85 -19.91
N THR A 3 8.09 -78.51 -20.83
CA THR A 3 9.18 -77.58 -20.58
C THR A 3 8.62 -76.18 -20.33
N THR A 4 9.29 -75.36 -19.52
CA THR A 4 8.85 -73.99 -19.21
C THR A 4 8.63 -73.16 -20.48
N ALA A 5 9.36 -73.46 -21.56
CA ALA A 5 9.22 -72.84 -22.87
C ALA A 5 7.89 -73.21 -23.57
N GLU A 6 7.44 -74.47 -23.50
CA GLU A 6 6.17 -74.92 -24.08
C GLU A 6 4.96 -74.30 -23.37
N ARG A 7 5.03 -74.12 -22.05
CA ARG A 7 3.95 -73.47 -21.29
C ARG A 7 3.81 -71.99 -21.65
N LYS A 8 4.95 -71.30 -21.80
CA LYS A 8 4.97 -69.92 -22.29
C LYS A 8 4.44 -69.83 -23.73
N TYR A 9 4.86 -70.77 -24.60
CA TYR A 9 4.36 -70.91 -25.97
C TYR A 9 2.84 -70.93 -26.05
N ILE A 10 2.23 -71.84 -25.32
CA ILE A 10 0.77 -72.04 -25.30
C ILE A 10 0.05 -70.79 -24.78
N ASN A 11 0.59 -70.11 -23.77
CA ASN A 11 -0.05 -68.95 -23.17
C ASN A 11 -0.13 -67.78 -24.15
N ILE A 12 0.97 -67.40 -24.80
CA ILE A 12 0.95 -66.26 -25.73
C ILE A 12 0.20 -66.63 -27.00
N ARG A 13 0.28 -67.89 -27.46
CA ARG A 13 -0.52 -68.32 -28.61
C ARG A 13 -2.01 -68.18 -28.34
N LYS A 14 -2.48 -68.61 -27.16
CA LYS A 14 -3.87 -68.41 -26.73
C LYS A 14 -4.23 -66.92 -26.69
N THR A 15 -3.36 -66.06 -26.17
CA THR A 15 -3.59 -64.62 -26.12
C THR A 15 -3.66 -63.99 -27.50
N LEU A 16 -2.76 -64.37 -28.42
CA LEU A 16 -2.78 -63.91 -29.80
C LEU A 16 -4.02 -64.39 -30.56
N ASP A 17 -4.42 -65.65 -30.37
CA ASP A 17 -5.63 -66.22 -30.98
C ASP A 17 -6.91 -65.52 -30.46
N GLN A 18 -6.95 -65.15 -29.18
CA GLN A 18 -8.03 -64.36 -28.58
C GLN A 18 -8.11 -62.94 -29.17
N LEU A 19 -6.96 -62.37 -29.51
CA LEU A 19 -6.85 -61.07 -30.18
C LEU A 19 -7.06 -61.17 -31.72
N GLY A 20 -7.29 -62.38 -32.24
CA GLY A 20 -7.54 -62.62 -33.67
C GLY A 20 -6.28 -62.82 -34.53
N TYR A 21 -5.08 -62.81 -33.94
CA TYR A 21 -3.82 -63.02 -34.65
C TYR A 21 -3.54 -64.51 -34.86
N ARG A 22 -4.11 -65.08 -35.93
CA ARG A 22 -4.04 -66.54 -36.21
C ARG A 22 -2.84 -66.99 -37.06
N GLN A 23 -1.97 -66.07 -37.47
CA GLN A 23 -0.83 -66.34 -38.36
C GLN A 23 0.14 -67.37 -37.75
N THR A 24 0.73 -68.24 -38.56
CA THR A 24 1.69 -69.26 -38.12
C THR A 24 3.03 -68.60 -37.82
N LEU A 25 3.51 -68.72 -36.58
CA LEU A 25 4.76 -68.12 -36.11
C LEU A 25 5.80 -69.20 -35.84
N THR A 26 7.02 -68.99 -36.32
CA THR A 26 8.18 -69.85 -36.05
C THR A 26 8.61 -69.73 -34.58
N LEU A 27 9.13 -70.81 -34.00
CA LEU A 27 9.50 -70.90 -32.59
C LEU A 27 10.52 -69.82 -32.16
N GLU A 28 11.40 -69.39 -33.08
CA GLU A 28 12.42 -68.36 -32.83
C GLU A 28 11.81 -66.96 -32.63
N CYS A 29 10.79 -66.61 -33.40
CA CYS A 29 10.11 -65.30 -33.33
C CYS A 29 9.28 -65.15 -32.05
N PHE A 30 8.95 -66.27 -31.40
CA PHE A 30 8.07 -66.29 -30.23
C PHE A 30 8.64 -65.54 -29.02
N THR A 31 9.94 -65.68 -28.77
CA THR A 31 10.61 -65.00 -27.65
C THR A 31 10.61 -63.47 -27.79
N LEU A 32 10.66 -62.98 -29.04
CA LEU A 32 10.56 -61.56 -29.35
C LEU A 32 9.12 -61.07 -29.18
N VAL A 33 8.14 -61.84 -29.66
CA VAL A 33 6.71 -61.51 -29.49
C VAL A 33 6.31 -61.46 -28.02
N GLU A 34 6.83 -62.35 -27.18
CA GLU A 34 6.64 -62.29 -25.72
C GLU A 34 7.11 -60.97 -25.12
N LYS A 35 8.32 -60.55 -25.45
CA LYS A 35 8.91 -59.31 -24.95
C LYS A 35 8.12 -58.10 -25.44
N LEU A 36 7.83 -58.02 -26.74
CA LEU A 36 7.05 -56.93 -27.32
C LEU A 36 5.63 -56.84 -26.73
N PHE A 37 5.00 -57.98 -26.47
CA PHE A 37 3.66 -57.99 -25.87
C PHE A 37 3.68 -57.57 -24.40
N SER A 38 4.69 -58.00 -23.64
CA SER A 38 4.94 -57.52 -22.28
C SER A 38 5.19 -56.02 -22.25
N ASP A 39 6.03 -55.52 -23.15
CA ASP A 39 6.34 -54.09 -23.28
C ASP A 39 5.09 -53.29 -23.68
N LEU A 40 4.26 -53.80 -24.58
CA LEU A 40 3.01 -53.16 -24.98
C LEU A 40 2.00 -53.10 -23.84
N ILE A 41 1.87 -54.18 -23.05
CA ILE A 41 1.02 -54.17 -21.85
C ILE A 41 1.54 -53.15 -20.83
N HIS A 42 2.84 -53.18 -20.54
CA HIS A 42 3.45 -52.25 -19.59
C HIS A 42 3.30 -50.79 -20.02
N THR A 43 3.61 -50.48 -21.28
CA THR A 43 3.46 -49.12 -21.82
C THR A 43 2.00 -48.65 -21.81
N THR A 44 1.05 -49.52 -22.15
CA THR A 44 -0.38 -49.18 -22.11
C THR A 44 -0.86 -48.93 -20.69
N GLU A 45 -0.44 -49.75 -19.73
CA GLU A 45 -0.80 -49.58 -18.32
C GLU A 45 -0.13 -48.34 -17.71
N SER A 46 1.16 -48.11 -17.99
CA SER A 46 1.86 -46.88 -17.58
C SER A 46 1.23 -45.63 -18.19
N LEU A 47 0.82 -45.68 -19.46
CA LEU A 47 0.10 -44.59 -20.11
C LEU A 47 -1.25 -44.33 -19.44
N ARG A 48 -1.99 -45.39 -19.09
CA ARG A 48 -3.27 -45.29 -18.38
C ARG A 48 -3.09 -44.64 -17.00
N GLN A 49 -2.09 -45.07 -16.25
CA GLN A 49 -1.75 -44.52 -14.94
C GLN A 49 -1.31 -43.05 -15.03
N SER A 50 -0.46 -42.72 -15.99
CA SER A 50 -0.02 -41.34 -16.26
C SER A 50 -1.22 -40.44 -16.57
N LYS A 51 -2.10 -40.85 -17.48
CA LYS A 51 -3.33 -40.10 -17.81
C LYS A 51 -4.20 -39.85 -16.57
N LEU A 52 -4.41 -40.86 -15.73
CA LEU A 52 -5.17 -40.70 -14.49
C LEU A 52 -4.53 -39.70 -13.52
N SER A 53 -3.20 -39.75 -13.38
CA SER A 53 -2.46 -38.80 -12.54
C SER A 53 -2.57 -37.37 -13.09
N THR A 54 -2.45 -37.18 -14.40
CA THR A 54 -2.59 -35.87 -15.04
C THR A 54 -3.98 -35.30 -14.80
N VAL A 55 -5.04 -36.08 -15.02
CA VAL A 55 -6.42 -35.63 -14.78
C VAL A 55 -6.65 -35.28 -13.31
N LYS A 56 -6.05 -36.02 -12.38
CA LYS A 56 -6.12 -35.70 -10.94
C LYS A 56 -5.40 -34.38 -10.64
N ALA A 57 -4.19 -34.20 -11.16
CA ALA A 57 -3.42 -32.97 -10.98
C ALA A 57 -4.12 -31.74 -11.58
N GLU A 58 -4.76 -31.88 -12.75
CA GLU A 58 -5.54 -30.81 -13.38
C GLU A 58 -6.74 -30.40 -12.51
N LYS A 59 -7.46 -31.37 -11.93
CA LYS A 59 -8.58 -31.10 -11.01
C LYS A 59 -8.12 -30.41 -9.73
N GLU A 60 -7.00 -30.85 -9.16
CA GLU A 60 -6.40 -30.21 -7.99
C GLU A 60 -5.96 -28.78 -8.31
N SER A 61 -5.31 -28.56 -9.46
CA SER A 61 -4.93 -27.22 -9.95
C SER A 61 -6.14 -26.30 -10.08
N ALA A 62 -7.22 -26.75 -10.73
CA ALA A 62 -8.44 -25.96 -10.87
C ALA A 62 -9.09 -25.63 -9.51
N THR A 63 -8.99 -26.56 -8.54
CA THR A 63 -9.46 -26.33 -7.17
C THR A 63 -8.63 -25.25 -6.48
N PHE A 64 -7.31 -25.27 -6.64
CA PHE A 64 -6.44 -24.22 -6.09
C PHE A 64 -6.73 -22.86 -6.71
N ASP A 65 -6.94 -22.78 -8.02
CA ASP A 65 -7.28 -21.53 -8.68
C ASP A 65 -8.59 -20.93 -8.15
N PHE A 66 -9.61 -21.77 -7.97
CA PHE A 66 -10.89 -21.35 -7.37
C PHE A 66 -10.73 -20.85 -5.93
N VAL A 67 -9.89 -21.51 -5.13
CA VAL A 67 -9.63 -21.10 -3.75
C VAL A 67 -8.80 -19.81 -3.70
N LEU A 68 -7.85 -19.61 -4.62
CA LEU A 68 -6.94 -18.47 -4.64
C LEU A 68 -7.56 -17.21 -5.26
N GLU A 69 -8.49 -17.34 -6.19
CA GLU A 69 -9.12 -16.20 -6.88
C GLU A 69 -9.70 -15.15 -5.92
N PRO A 70 -10.49 -15.51 -4.88
CA PRO A 70 -11.01 -14.54 -3.92
C PRO A 70 -9.91 -13.78 -3.16
N TYR A 71 -8.81 -14.46 -2.82
CA TYR A 71 -7.68 -13.83 -2.13
C TYR A 71 -6.93 -12.88 -3.05
N LYS A 72 -6.72 -13.25 -4.32
CA LYS A 72 -6.11 -12.37 -5.33
C LYS A 72 -6.94 -11.11 -5.51
N LEU A 73 -8.26 -11.25 -5.65
CA LEU A 73 -9.18 -10.12 -5.80
C LEU A 73 -9.18 -9.23 -4.54
N LYS A 74 -9.24 -9.84 -3.35
CA LYS A 74 -9.21 -9.11 -2.08
C LYS A 74 -7.89 -8.38 -1.88
N ASN A 75 -6.75 -9.01 -2.17
CA ASN A 75 -5.44 -8.36 -2.10
C ASN A 75 -5.34 -7.20 -3.09
N ALA A 76 -5.78 -7.37 -4.34
CA ALA A 76 -5.78 -6.30 -5.33
C ALA A 76 -6.66 -5.10 -4.90
N ARG A 77 -7.79 -5.36 -4.23
CA ARG A 77 -8.62 -4.32 -3.62
C ARG A 77 -7.91 -3.62 -2.47
N LEU A 78 -7.37 -4.39 -1.51
CA LEU A 78 -6.69 -3.85 -0.33
C LEU A 78 -5.44 -3.05 -0.71
N SER A 79 -4.67 -3.50 -1.70
CA SER A 79 -3.51 -2.76 -2.20
C SER A 79 -3.91 -1.42 -2.84
N ARG A 80 -5.02 -1.37 -3.58
CA ARG A 80 -5.55 -0.10 -4.11
C ARG A 80 -5.97 0.85 -3.00
N GLU A 81 -6.77 0.36 -2.06
CA GLU A 81 -7.23 1.16 -0.92
C GLU A 81 -6.07 1.67 -0.06
N ASN A 82 -5.06 0.82 0.20
CA ASN A 82 -3.87 1.22 0.94
C ASN A 82 -3.09 2.33 0.21
N ASN A 83 -2.92 2.21 -1.11
CA ASN A 83 -2.25 3.23 -1.91
C ASN A 83 -3.03 4.55 -1.94
N GLU A 84 -4.36 4.49 -2.08
CA GLU A 84 -5.23 5.67 -2.04
C GLU A 84 -5.16 6.38 -0.68
N LEU A 85 -5.24 5.62 0.42
CA LEU A 85 -5.12 6.16 1.77
C LEU A 85 -3.74 6.77 2.03
N ASN A 86 -2.67 6.14 1.55
CA ASN A 86 -1.32 6.69 1.67
C ASN A 86 -1.17 8.02 0.92
N LEU A 87 -1.73 8.11 -0.30
CA LEU A 87 -1.73 9.36 -1.07
C LEU A 87 -2.52 10.46 -0.36
N GLU A 88 -3.68 10.14 0.19
CA GLU A 88 -4.48 11.11 0.93
C GLU A 88 -3.78 11.58 2.20
N LEU A 89 -3.19 10.66 2.97
CA LEU A 89 -2.37 11.00 4.14
C LEU A 89 -1.20 11.93 3.80
N MET A 90 -0.52 11.68 2.67
CA MET A 90 0.56 12.56 2.21
C MET A 90 0.04 13.96 1.88
N LYS A 91 -1.09 14.08 1.18
CA LYS A 91 -1.70 15.38 0.86
C LYS A 91 -2.13 16.14 2.11
N GLN A 92 -2.82 15.47 3.04
CA GLN A 92 -3.28 16.07 4.29
C GLN A 92 -2.10 16.56 5.14
N ARG A 93 -1.02 15.76 5.20
CA ARG A 93 0.21 16.17 5.89
C ARG A 93 0.83 17.42 5.26
N GLN A 94 0.98 17.44 3.94
CA GLN A 94 1.52 18.60 3.22
C GLN A 94 0.67 19.85 3.43
N TYR A 95 -0.66 19.73 3.36
CA TYR A 95 -1.58 20.83 3.61
C TYR A 95 -1.46 21.35 5.05
N SER A 96 -1.44 20.45 6.03
CA SER A 96 -1.28 20.81 7.44
C SER A 96 0.06 21.50 7.70
N ASP A 97 1.17 20.96 7.19
CA ASP A 97 2.50 21.53 7.36
C ASP A 97 2.60 22.94 6.75
N GLN A 98 2.01 23.13 5.56
CA GLN A 98 1.93 24.43 4.91
C GLN A 98 1.07 25.41 5.72
N HIS A 99 -0.11 24.99 6.18
CA HIS A 99 -1.00 25.83 6.97
C HIS A 99 -0.37 26.24 8.30
N ILE A 100 0.33 25.32 8.98
CA ILE A 100 1.09 25.62 10.21
C ILE A 100 2.18 26.65 9.93
N LYS A 101 2.88 26.55 8.80
CA LYS A 101 3.93 27.50 8.42
C LYS A 101 3.36 28.90 8.16
N GLU A 102 2.22 28.99 7.48
CA GLU A 102 1.50 30.24 7.25
C GLU A 102 1.05 30.87 8.56
N LEU A 103 0.40 30.10 9.44
CA LEU A 103 -0.03 30.57 10.76
C LEU A 103 1.13 31.03 11.64
N LYS A 104 2.27 30.34 11.61
CA LYS A 104 3.47 30.79 12.33
C LYS A 104 4.01 32.11 11.79
N THR A 105 3.91 32.32 10.48
CA THR A 105 4.36 33.55 9.83
C THR A 105 3.46 34.73 10.18
N THR A 106 2.14 34.54 10.12
CA THR A 106 1.17 35.55 10.51
C THR A 106 1.27 35.88 12.00
N LEU A 107 1.43 34.87 12.86
CA LEU A 107 1.62 35.07 14.30
C LEU A 107 2.86 35.93 14.59
N LYS A 108 4.00 35.65 13.94
CA LYS A 108 5.22 36.46 14.09
C LYS A 108 4.99 37.90 13.66
N LYS A 109 4.32 38.11 12.52
CA LYS A 109 3.98 39.45 12.03
C LYS A 109 3.11 40.22 13.05
N CYS A 110 2.01 39.61 13.51
CA CYS A 110 1.13 40.22 14.51
C CYS A 110 1.86 40.51 15.83
N ALA A 111 2.78 39.63 16.25
CA ALA A 111 3.57 39.84 17.45
C ALA A 111 4.51 41.05 17.33
N CYS A 112 5.18 41.22 16.19
CA CYS A 112 5.99 42.40 15.90
C CYS A 112 5.13 43.67 15.90
N GLU A 113 4.02 43.69 15.15
CA GLU A 113 3.11 44.84 15.10
C GLU A 113 2.57 45.22 16.49
N THR A 114 2.24 44.21 17.31
CA THR A 114 1.81 44.45 18.70
C THR A 114 2.91 45.06 19.56
N ALA A 115 4.16 44.63 19.39
CA ALA A 115 5.30 45.19 20.11
C ALA A 115 5.55 46.65 19.70
N ASP A 116 5.49 46.94 18.40
CA ASP A 116 5.66 48.30 17.85
C ASP A 116 4.55 49.23 18.35
N LEU A 117 3.29 48.77 18.33
CA LEU A 117 2.16 49.55 18.86
C LEU A 117 2.28 49.80 20.36
N LYS A 118 2.73 48.81 21.14
CA LYS A 118 2.99 48.99 22.58
C LYS A 118 4.11 50.01 22.83
N PHE A 119 5.16 49.99 22.02
CA PHE A 119 6.25 50.96 22.11
C PHE A 119 5.77 52.37 21.77
N LEU A 120 5.02 52.51 20.67
CA LEU A 120 4.45 53.79 20.24
C LEU A 120 3.46 54.35 21.28
N ASN A 121 2.61 53.50 21.85
CA ASN A 121 1.68 53.90 22.92
C ASN A 121 2.45 54.44 24.14
N ASN A 122 3.50 53.75 24.58
CA ASN A 122 4.35 54.24 25.67
C ASN A 122 4.99 55.60 25.37
N GLN A 123 5.44 55.84 24.13
CA GLN A 123 5.92 57.16 23.73
C GLN A 123 4.84 58.24 23.82
N TYR A 124 3.63 57.96 23.33
CA TYR A 124 2.52 58.90 23.42
C TYR A 124 2.14 59.20 24.87
N VAL A 125 2.12 58.18 25.74
CA VAL A 125 1.88 58.37 27.18
C VAL A 125 2.95 59.27 27.79
N HIS A 126 4.23 59.08 27.47
CA HIS A 126 5.30 59.94 27.96
C HIS A 126 5.16 61.38 27.46
N LYS A 127 4.86 61.56 26.17
CA LYS A 127 4.65 62.88 25.56
C LYS A 127 3.46 63.62 26.19
N LEU A 128 2.34 62.92 26.43
CA LEU A 128 1.18 63.48 27.11
C LEU A 128 1.54 63.99 28.50
N ARG A 129 2.26 63.21 29.31
CA ARG A 129 2.71 63.65 30.64
C ARG A 129 3.58 64.91 30.60
N LEU A 130 4.46 65.03 29.61
CA LEU A 130 5.29 66.23 29.43
C LEU A 130 4.43 67.45 29.10
N LEU A 131 3.47 67.31 28.17
CA LEU A 131 2.56 68.37 27.79
C LEU A 131 1.64 68.79 28.93
N GLU A 132 1.13 67.83 29.71
CA GLU A 132 0.33 68.09 30.91
C GLU A 132 1.13 68.90 31.94
N LYS A 133 2.40 68.54 32.18
CA LYS A 133 3.29 69.27 33.08
C LYS A 133 3.55 70.69 32.59
N GLU A 134 3.85 70.86 31.30
CA GLU A 134 4.08 72.18 30.69
C GLU A 134 2.82 73.04 30.74
N SER A 135 1.65 72.47 30.44
CA SER A 135 0.37 73.17 30.52
C SER A 135 0.07 73.62 31.94
N LYS A 136 0.34 72.77 32.94
CA LYS A 136 0.16 73.13 34.35
C LYS A 136 1.07 74.30 34.75
N ALA A 137 2.35 74.26 34.37
CA ALA A 137 3.30 75.33 34.63
C ALA A 137 2.91 76.66 33.95
N LYS A 138 2.42 76.62 32.70
CA LYS A 138 1.91 77.80 32.01
C LYS A 138 0.69 78.39 32.72
N ASN A 139 -0.25 77.55 33.16
CA ASN A 139 -1.41 78.00 33.91
C ASN A 139 -1.02 78.63 35.27
N GLU A 140 -0.08 78.04 35.99
CA GLU A 140 0.46 78.60 37.24
C GLU A 140 1.11 79.97 37.00
N ASN A 141 1.93 80.12 35.95
CA ASN A 141 2.52 81.40 35.57
C ASN A 141 1.46 82.45 35.20
N ILE A 142 0.41 82.07 34.46
CA ILE A 142 -0.70 82.98 34.13
C ILE A 142 -1.40 83.46 35.39
N GLN A 143 -1.68 82.57 36.35
CA GLN A 143 -2.29 82.94 37.63
C GLN A 143 -1.42 83.92 38.41
N GLN A 144 -0.11 83.65 38.53
CA GLN A 144 0.82 84.57 39.19
C GLN A 144 0.86 85.96 38.54
N LEU A 145 0.87 86.02 37.20
CA LEU A 145 0.83 87.29 36.47
C LEU A 145 -0.49 88.03 36.67
N GLN A 146 -1.63 87.31 36.71
CA GLN A 146 -2.93 87.90 37.01
C GLN A 146 -2.96 88.47 38.43
N GLU A 147 -2.49 87.71 39.42
CA GLU A 147 -2.38 88.18 40.81
C GLU A 147 -1.51 89.44 40.93
N PHE A 148 -0.36 89.46 40.25
CA PHE A 148 0.52 90.63 40.22
C PHE A 148 -0.17 91.85 39.60
N LEU A 149 -0.91 91.67 38.49
CA LEU A 149 -1.68 92.74 37.85
C LEU A 149 -2.80 93.27 38.76
N PHE A 150 -3.50 92.40 39.49
CA PHE A 150 -4.54 92.83 40.44
C PHE A 150 -3.97 93.58 41.67
N GLN A 151 -2.72 93.31 42.04
CA GLN A 151 -2.03 93.98 43.14
C GLN A 151 -1.35 95.31 42.74
N GLN A 152 -1.24 95.62 41.45
CA GLN A 152 -0.74 96.92 41.02
C GLN A 152 -1.81 98.01 41.19
N PRO A 153 -1.48 99.17 41.79
CA PRO A 153 -2.42 100.28 41.90
C PRO A 153 -2.74 100.82 40.50
N ILE A 154 -4.03 100.93 40.19
CA ILE A 154 -4.51 101.70 39.05
C ILE A 154 -4.23 103.17 39.39
N PHE A 155 -3.23 103.77 38.72
CA PHE A 155 -3.01 105.21 38.72
C PHE A 155 -4.01 105.92 37.81
#